data_AF-A0A7C3Z768-F1
#
_entry.id   AF-A0A7C3Z768-F1
#
_cell.length_a   1.000
_cell.length_b   1.000
_cell.length_c   1.000
_cell.angle_alpha   90.00
_cell.angle_beta   90.00
_cell.angle_gamma   90.00
#
_symmetry.space_group_name_H-M   'P 1'
#
loop_
_entity.id
_entity.type
_entity.pdbx_description
1 polymer ?
#
loop_
_entity_poly.entity_id
_entity_poly.type
_entity_poly.pdbx_seq_one_letter_code
_entity_poly.pdbx_strand_id
1 'polypeptide(L)'
;PGQKVRIKVDAYPGRIFSGTVERIMAGTGSVFSLFPPENATGNYVKVVQRIPVKITLDKGTDPNHLLRLGMSVIPTVLAIQ
;
A
#
# COMPACT_ATOMS: atom_id res chain seq x y z
N PRO A 1 -9.76 5.03 5.39
CA PRO A 1 -10.55 3.92 4.79
C PRO A 1 -11.62 4.49 3.87
N GLY A 2 -12.03 3.77 2.82
CA GLY A 2 -13.09 4.19 1.87
C GLY A 2 -12.63 5.06 0.69
N GLN A 3 -11.37 5.53 0.69
CA GLN A 3 -10.84 6.36 -0.41
C GLN A 3 -10.67 5.53 -1.69
N LYS A 4 -11.03 6.12 -2.83
CA LYS A 4 -10.86 5.49 -4.15
C LYS A 4 -9.41 5.49 -4.60
N VAL A 5 -9.03 4.44 -5.33
CA VAL A 5 -7.67 4.21 -5.79
C VAL A 5 -7.69 3.88 -7.27
N ARG A 6 -6.80 4.50 -8.05
CA ARG A 6 -6.41 4.03 -9.39
C ARG A 6 -5.15 3.20 -9.27
N ILE A 7 -5.12 2.04 -9.92
CA ILE A 7 -4.03 1.08 -9.83
C ILE A 7 -3.51 0.84 -11.24
N LYS A 8 -2.23 1.17 -11.47
CA LYS A 8 -1.51 0.82 -12.70
C LYS A 8 -0.66 -0.42 -12.42
N VAL A 9 -0.65 -1.37 -13.35
CA VAL A 9 0.14 -2.60 -13.24
C VAL A 9 1.26 -2.55 -14.25
N ASP A 10 2.48 -2.81 -13.83
CA ASP A 10 3.66 -2.66 -14.69
C ASP A 10 3.58 -3.57 -15.93
N ALA A 11 3.01 -4.76 -15.78
CA ALA A 11 2.81 -5.73 -16.86
C ALA A 11 1.73 -5.34 -17.89
N TYR A 12 0.86 -4.37 -17.56
CA TYR A 12 -0.24 -3.94 -18.44
C TYR A 12 -0.25 -2.42 -18.63
N PRO A 13 0.75 -1.84 -19.34
CA PRO A 13 0.77 -0.42 -19.65
C PRO A 13 -0.53 0.02 -20.33
N GLY A 14 -1.07 1.17 -19.89
CA GLY A 14 -2.32 1.73 -20.44
C GLY A 14 -3.61 1.17 -19.84
N ARG A 15 -3.57 0.09 -19.05
CA ARG A 15 -4.74 -0.38 -18.28
C ARG A 15 -4.74 0.24 -16.89
N ILE A 16 -5.94 0.66 -16.45
CA ILE A 16 -6.18 1.19 -15.11
C ILE A 16 -7.19 0.28 -14.44
N PHE A 17 -6.84 -0.19 -13.24
CA PHE A 17 -7.74 -0.90 -12.36
C PHE A 17 -8.21 0.04 -11.26
N SER A 18 -9.43 -0.18 -10.77
CA SER A 18 -10.05 0.58 -9.70
C SER A 18 -10.04 -0.23 -8.41
N GLY A 19 -9.82 0.46 -7.30
CA GLY A 19 -9.91 -0.14 -5.99
C GLY A 19 -10.30 0.87 -4.92
N THR A 20 -10.40 0.36 -3.70
CA THR A 20 -10.78 1.12 -2.53
C THR A 20 -9.84 0.80 -1.37
N VAL A 21 -9.39 1.83 -0.65
CA VAL A 21 -8.60 1.67 0.58
C VAL A 21 -9.47 1.01 1.64
N GLU A 22 -9.25 -0.27 1.90
CA GLU A 22 -9.98 -1.00 2.93
C GLU A 22 -9.45 -0.64 4.32
N ARG A 23 -8.12 -0.67 4.49
CA ARG A 23 -7.49 -0.47 5.79
C ARG A 23 -6.12 0.20 5.67
N ILE A 24 -5.83 1.06 6.64
CA ILE A 24 -4.50 1.59 6.92
C ILE A 24 -4.12 1.00 8.28
N MET A 25 -2.97 0.33 8.38
CA MET A 25 -2.55 -0.27 9.66
C MET A 25 -2.16 0.82 10.67
N ALA A 26 -2.42 0.56 11.95
CA ALA A 26 -2.24 1.55 13.04
C ALA A 26 -0.77 1.83 13.40
N GLY A 27 0.17 1.02 12.90
CA GLY A 27 1.59 1.15 13.21
C GLY A 27 2.45 0.43 12.20
N THR A 28 3.75 0.69 12.25
CA THR A 28 4.77 0.08 11.41
C THR A 28 5.34 -1.18 12.06
N GLY A 29 6.04 -2.05 11.31
CA GLY A 29 6.55 -3.30 11.87
C GLY A 29 7.47 -3.12 13.10
N SER A 30 8.18 -2.00 13.19
CA SER A 30 9.11 -1.71 14.29
C SER A 30 8.44 -1.41 15.62
N VAL A 31 7.24 -0.80 15.62
CA VAL A 31 6.52 -0.51 16.88
C VAL A 31 5.88 -1.76 17.51
N PHE A 32 5.82 -2.87 16.76
CA PHE A 32 5.37 -4.17 17.25
C PHE A 32 6.51 -5.18 17.44
N SER A 33 7.77 -4.75 17.29
CA SER A 33 8.94 -5.60 17.52
C SER A 33 9.18 -5.79 19.02
N LEU A 34 9.53 -7.02 19.43
CA LEU A 34 10.00 -7.31 20.80
C LEU A 34 11.30 -6.57 21.13
N PHE A 35 12.10 -6.25 20.11
CA PHE A 35 13.32 -5.47 20.22
C PHE A 35 13.21 -4.27 19.27
N PRO A 36 12.68 -3.13 19.74
CA PRO A 36 12.77 -1.89 18.99
C PRO A 36 14.25 -1.55 18.81
N PRO A 37 14.65 -0.93 17.68
CA PRO A 37 16.03 -0.48 17.51
C PRO A 37 16.37 0.59 18.56
N GLU A 38 17.10 0.21 19.61
CA GLU A 38 17.71 1.13 20.57
C GLU A 38 19.15 1.42 20.14
N ASN A 39 19.41 2.63 19.67
CA ASN A 39 20.78 3.08 19.41
C ASN A 39 21.39 3.57 20.73
N ALA A 40 22.24 2.75 21.35
CA ALA A 40 22.87 2.98 22.66
C ALA A 40 23.90 4.13 22.74
N THR A 41 24.00 4.98 21.70
CA THR A 41 25.05 6.01 21.55
C THR A 41 24.55 7.46 21.62
N GLY A 42 23.25 7.68 21.84
CA GLY A 42 22.66 9.03 21.95
C GLY A 42 22.49 9.77 20.60
N ASN A 43 22.77 9.12 19.47
CA ASN A 43 22.51 9.67 18.14
C ASN A 43 21.10 9.29 17.65
N TYR A 44 20.30 10.29 17.29
CA TYR A 44 19.01 10.08 16.63
C TYR A 44 19.22 9.80 15.14
N VAL A 45 18.93 8.57 14.70
CA VAL A 45 18.90 8.21 13.27
C VAL A 45 17.47 8.23 12.78
N LYS A 46 17.14 9.13 11.84
CA LYS A 46 15.84 9.13 11.17
C LYS A 46 15.73 7.91 10.25
N VAL A 47 14.97 6.91 10.67
CA VAL A 47 14.64 5.73 9.87
C VAL A 47 13.29 5.87 9.17
N VAL A 48 13.24 5.47 7.90
CA VAL A 48 11.97 5.43 7.15
C VAL A 48 11.10 4.30 7.69
N GLN A 49 9.93 4.65 8.21
CA GLN A 49 8.92 3.68 8.60
C GLN A 49 7.79 3.69 7.57
N ARG A 50 7.42 2.50 7.08
CA ARG A 50 6.33 2.33 6.12
C ARG A 50 5.09 1.83 6.85
N ILE A 51 3.97 2.52 6.64
CA ILE A 51 2.65 2.09 7.14
C ILE A 51 2.00 1.25 6.04
N PRO A 52 1.70 -0.04 6.29
CA PRO A 52 1.00 -0.86 5.32
C PRO A 52 -0.42 -0.36 5.06
N VAL A 53 -0.82 -0.37 3.79
CA VAL A 53 -2.16 -0.02 3.34
C VAL A 53 -2.73 -1.20 2.55
N LYS A 54 -3.88 -1.70 2.98
CA LYS A 54 -4.64 -2.73 2.27
C LYS A 54 -5.64 -2.07 1.34
N ILE A 55 -5.54 -2.40 0.05
CA ILE A 55 -6.41 -1.92 -1.01
C ILE A 55 -7.15 -3.13 -1.58
N THR A 56 -8.46 -3.02 -1.69
CA THR A 56 -9.30 -4.03 -2.35
C THR A 56 -9.62 -3.59 -3.77
N LEU A 57 -9.69 -4.54 -4.69
CA LEU A 57 -10.12 -4.27 -6.06
C LEU A 57 -11.64 -4.10 -6.10
N ASP A 58 -12.10 -3.11 -6.84
CA ASP A 58 -13.53 -2.90 -7.05
C ASP A 58 -14.08 -4.02 -7.95
N LYS A 59 -15.34 -4.43 -7.72
CA LYS A 59 -15.97 -5.51 -8.49
C LYS A 59 -15.97 -5.19 -9.99
N GLY A 60 -15.55 -6.15 -10.80
CA GLY A 60 -15.56 -6.02 -12.27
C GLY A 60 -14.41 -5.20 -12.86
N THR A 61 -13.47 -4.70 -12.05
CA THR A 61 -12.32 -3.95 -12.58
C THR A 61 -11.35 -4.81 -13.41
N ASP A 62 -11.37 -6.13 -13.20
CA ASP A 62 -10.54 -7.11 -13.93
C ASP A 62 -11.41 -8.23 -14.51
N PRO A 63 -12.24 -7.94 -15.53
CA PRO A 63 -13.23 -8.89 -16.05
C PRO A 63 -12.58 -10.09 -16.74
N ASN A 64 -11.37 -9.92 -17.27
CA ASN A 64 -10.63 -10.97 -17.97
C ASN A 64 -9.69 -11.75 -17.04
N HIS A 65 -9.76 -11.49 -15.72
CA HIS A 65 -8.87 -12.10 -14.72
C HIS A 65 -7.41 -12.06 -15.17
N LEU A 66 -6.90 -10.87 -15.46
CA LEU A 66 -5.52 -10.66 -15.90
C LEU A 66 -4.55 -10.58 -14.71
N LEU A 67 -5.01 -10.11 -13.55
CA LEU A 67 -4.15 -9.90 -12.39
C LEU A 67 -3.72 -11.23 -11.75
N ARG A 68 -2.45 -11.30 -11.34
CA ARG A 68 -1.86 -12.46 -10.64
C ARG A 68 -1.17 -12.00 -9.37
N LEU A 69 -1.06 -12.92 -8.40
CA LEU A 69 -0.31 -12.70 -7.17
C LEU A 69 1.16 -12.38 -7.50
N GLY A 70 1.74 -11.42 -6.79
CA GLY A 70 3.13 -10.99 -6.98
C GLY A 70 3.35 -9.92 -8.05
N MET A 71 2.31 -9.48 -8.77
CA MET A 71 2.44 -8.36 -9.70
C MET A 71 2.72 -7.04 -8.98
N SER A 72 3.68 -6.29 -9.51
CA SER A 72 3.98 -4.92 -9.09
C SER A 72 2.96 -3.93 -9.63
N VAL A 73 2.60 -2.96 -8.78
CA VAL A 73 1.61 -1.93 -9.11
C VAL A 73 2.02 -0.56 -8.58
N ILE A 74 1.55 0.47 -9.27
CA ILE A 74 1.60 1.86 -8.81
C ILE A 74 0.18 2.29 -8.45
N PRO A 75 -0.18 2.31 -7.15
CA PRO A 75 -1.47 2.81 -6.69
C PRO A 75 -1.44 4.34 -6.54
N THR A 76 -2.54 5.00 -6.89
CA THR A 76 -2.77 6.42 -6.67
C THR A 76 -4.08 6.59 -5.91
N VAL A 77 -4.00 7.04 -4.66
CA VAL A 77 -5.16 7.36 -3.84
C VAL A 77 -5.74 8.70 -4.30
N LEU A 78 -7.03 8.72 -4.58
CA LEU A 78 -7.75 9.91 -5.00
C LEU A 78 -8.19 10.67 -3.74
N ALA A 79 -7.64 11.87 -3.54
CA ALA A 79 -8.13 12.76 -2.50
C ALA A 79 -9.54 13.24 -2.87
N ILE A 80 -10.43 13.22 -1.89
CA ILE A 80 -11.71 13.94 -1.96
C ILE A 80 -11.35 15.39 -1.63
N GLN A 81 -11.60 16.32 -2.55
CA GLN A 81 -11.60 17.74 -2.21
C GLN A 81 -12.86 18.07 -1.43
#